data_AF-A0A1G1FUI9-F1
#
_entry.id   AF-A0A1G1FUI9-F1
#
_cell.length_a   1.000
_cell.length_b   1.000
_cell.length_c   1.000
_cell.angle_alpha   90.00
_cell.angle_beta   90.00
_cell.angle_gamma   90.00
#
_symmetry.space_group_name_H-M   'P 1'
#
loop_
_entity.id
_entity.type
_entity.pdbx_description
1 polymer ?
#
loop_
_entity_poly.entity_id
_entity_poly.type
_entity_poly.pdbx_seq_one_letter_code
_entity_poly.pdbx_strand_id
1 'polypeptide(L)'
;MEKAWVIQDADRHFYRLGIRRATEGLPFADQKNPATAYTLSLFFCGAGQSYSGRRMKGVLFQVFMLLFLMGTAVLLLFGESLLALLHSYGVGPAEAFLAAEILLFCALVFWSYNAADAYDAAVKTRRVPFQGVRSRALPLICSLLVPGWGQYLNGQPRKGALLSILAVLGIFSLLTVPAVLFLWPELEPSRARAILESIFAATVLYAPFVPVIALLSSYDALKVSMDDVKKESLLDRVMLTVSRIRIEGWMRSLLPTTRSALALALLLGLVLFFKDRAPDPARYYNAQLIGARTWLEERGMTIVPGFIGKMVSGTTAGHEERET
;
A
#
# COMPACT_ATOMS: atom_id res chain seq x y z
N MET A 1 45.09 -19.86 35.92
CA MET A 1 43.65 -19.82 35.57
C MET A 1 43.33 -18.41 35.12
N GLU A 2 43.20 -18.18 33.82
CA GLU A 2 42.81 -16.88 33.25
C GLU A 2 41.34 -16.60 33.57
N LYS A 3 41.08 -15.47 34.25
CA LYS A 3 39.73 -14.96 34.47
C LYS A 3 39.21 -14.42 33.13
N ALA A 4 38.42 -15.23 32.41
CA ALA A 4 37.60 -14.76 31.31
C ALA A 4 36.54 -13.81 31.87
N TRP A 5 36.67 -12.51 31.57
CA TRP A 5 35.63 -11.53 31.85
C TRP A 5 34.45 -11.80 30.92
N VAL A 6 33.43 -12.49 31.43
CA VAL A 6 32.13 -12.56 30.76
C VAL A 6 31.51 -11.18 30.91
N ILE A 7 31.61 -10.37 29.84
CA ILE A 7 30.86 -9.13 29.73
C ILE A 7 29.38 -9.53 29.67
N GLN A 8 28.70 -9.47 30.81
CA GLN A 8 27.25 -9.60 30.85
C GLN A 8 26.68 -8.36 30.16
N ASP A 9 25.98 -8.57 29.04
CA ASP A 9 25.20 -7.54 28.36
C ASP A 9 24.26 -6.86 29.38
N ALA A 10 24.60 -5.63 29.77
CA ALA A 10 23.81 -4.82 30.71
C ALA A 10 22.36 -4.66 30.22
N ASP A 11 22.16 -4.68 28.90
CA ASP A 11 20.87 -4.51 28.22
C ASP A 11 19.89 -5.64 28.54
N ARG A 12 20.35 -6.88 28.74
CA ARG A 12 19.48 -8.01 29.13
C ARG A 12 18.92 -7.85 30.54
N HIS A 13 19.62 -7.12 31.42
CA HIS A 13 19.26 -6.98 32.81
C HIS A 13 18.11 -5.98 33.01
N PHE A 14 18.13 -4.85 32.29
CA PHE A 14 17.07 -3.84 32.35
C PHE A 14 15.77 -4.35 31.72
N TYR A 15 15.86 -5.11 30.62
CA TYR A 15 14.70 -5.71 29.97
C TYR A 15 13.94 -6.69 30.88
N ARG A 16 14.67 -7.52 31.63
CA ARG A 16 14.07 -8.47 32.59
C ARG A 16 13.41 -7.76 33.78
N LEU A 17 13.98 -6.67 34.27
CA LEU A 17 13.46 -5.93 35.44
C LEU A 17 12.15 -5.18 35.13
N GLY A 18 12.04 -4.57 33.95
CA GLY A 18 10.81 -3.90 33.51
C GLY A 18 9.65 -4.87 33.26
N ILE A 19 9.93 -6.04 32.67
CA ILE A 19 8.92 -7.06 32.39
C ILE A 19 8.41 -7.70 33.69
N ARG A 20 9.28 -7.97 34.66
CA ARG A 20 8.90 -8.59 35.95
C ARG A 20 7.92 -7.72 36.75
N ARG A 21 8.18 -6.41 36.83
CA ARG A 21 7.30 -5.48 37.54
C ARG A 21 5.94 -5.27 36.86
N ALA A 22 5.84 -5.46 35.54
CA ALA A 22 4.57 -5.34 34.80
C ALA A 22 3.75 -6.66 34.74
N THR A 23 4.32 -7.78 35.19
CA THR A 23 3.68 -9.11 35.10
C THR A 23 3.19 -9.66 36.43
N GLU A 24 3.65 -9.13 37.57
CA GLU A 24 3.17 -9.49 38.90
C GLU A 24 1.81 -8.83 39.19
N GLY A 25 0.69 -9.57 39.03
CA GLY A 25 -0.57 -9.22 39.70
C GLY A 25 -1.88 -9.29 38.91
N LEU A 26 -1.87 -9.60 37.60
CA LEU A 26 -3.12 -9.73 36.83
C LEU A 26 -3.18 -11.09 36.11
N PRO A 27 -4.34 -11.76 36.05
CA PRO A 27 -4.50 -13.06 35.41
C PRO A 27 -4.01 -13.03 33.96
N PHE A 28 -3.56 -14.18 33.45
CA PHE A 28 -3.07 -14.38 32.09
C PHE A 28 -4.19 -14.10 31.07
N ALA A 29 -4.41 -12.83 30.72
CA ALA A 29 -5.19 -12.48 29.55
C ALA A 29 -4.48 -13.03 28.31
N ASP A 30 -5.20 -13.83 27.53
CA ASP A 30 -4.68 -14.50 26.34
C ASP A 30 -4.21 -13.46 25.32
N GLN A 31 -2.89 -13.26 25.22
CA GLN A 31 -2.29 -12.19 24.41
C GLN A 31 -2.48 -12.51 22.93
N LYS A 32 -3.33 -11.74 22.25
CA LYS A 32 -3.61 -11.95 20.83
C LYS A 32 -2.46 -11.45 19.96
N ASN A 33 -2.26 -12.11 18.82
CA ASN A 33 -1.23 -11.73 17.84
C ASN A 33 -1.80 -10.70 16.85
N PRO A 34 -1.28 -9.45 16.82
CA PRO A 34 -1.79 -8.41 15.93
C PRO A 34 -1.58 -8.70 14.45
N ALA A 35 -0.47 -9.35 14.10
CA ALA A 35 -0.22 -9.78 12.72
C ALA A 35 -1.30 -10.77 12.25
N THR A 36 -1.67 -11.74 13.09
CA THR A 36 -2.74 -12.69 12.78
C THR A 36 -4.09 -12.00 12.66
N ALA A 37 -4.42 -11.08 13.57
CA ALA A 37 -5.67 -10.33 13.53
C ALA A 37 -5.81 -9.48 12.24
N TYR A 38 -4.74 -8.80 11.85
CA TYR A 38 -4.66 -8.04 10.61
C TYR A 38 -4.85 -8.93 9.38
N THR A 39 -4.06 -10.01 9.29
CA THR A 39 -4.13 -10.95 8.16
C THR A 39 -5.51 -11.60 8.04
N LEU A 40 -6.11 -12.05 9.15
CA LEU A 40 -7.46 -12.60 9.12
C LEU A 40 -8.47 -11.60 8.58
N SER A 41 -8.33 -10.33 8.95
CA SER A 41 -9.26 -9.27 8.53
C SER A 41 -9.06 -8.82 7.08
N LEU A 42 -7.86 -8.97 6.53
CA LEU A 42 -7.61 -8.79 5.10
C LEU A 42 -8.34 -9.84 4.26
N PHE A 43 -8.35 -11.10 4.69
CA PHE A 43 -9.03 -12.17 3.94
C PHE A 43 -10.54 -12.22 4.22
N PHE A 44 -10.93 -12.03 5.46
CA PHE A 44 -12.31 -12.10 5.91
C PHE A 44 -12.61 -10.90 6.79
N CYS A 45 -13.32 -9.92 6.23
CA CYS A 45 -13.70 -8.70 6.95
C CYS A 45 -14.36 -9.06 8.29
N GLY A 46 -13.94 -8.42 9.39
CA GLY A 46 -14.45 -8.72 10.74
C GLY A 46 -13.85 -9.94 11.46
N ALA A 47 -13.10 -10.81 10.78
CA ALA A 47 -12.55 -12.02 11.41
C ALA A 47 -11.48 -11.70 12.47
N GLY A 48 -10.63 -10.70 12.25
CA GLY A 48 -9.62 -10.31 13.24
C GLY A 48 -10.22 -9.62 14.48
N GLN A 49 -11.33 -8.90 14.34
CA GLN A 49 -12.08 -8.36 15.46
C GLN A 49 -12.67 -9.49 16.31
N SER A 50 -13.24 -10.51 15.68
CA SER A 50 -13.73 -11.72 16.35
C SER A 50 -12.61 -12.46 17.07
N TYR A 51 -11.44 -12.61 16.43
CA TYR A 51 -10.23 -13.17 17.06
C TYR A 51 -9.77 -12.36 18.28
N SER A 52 -9.93 -11.04 18.24
CA SER A 52 -9.56 -10.12 19.32
C SER A 52 -10.64 -10.00 20.41
N GLY A 53 -11.69 -10.82 20.36
CA GLY A 53 -12.79 -10.82 21.33
C GLY A 53 -13.86 -9.75 21.10
N ARG A 54 -13.74 -8.91 20.06
CA ARG A 54 -14.72 -7.86 19.70
C ARG A 54 -15.78 -8.42 18.75
N ARG A 55 -16.51 -9.44 19.19
CA ARG A 55 -17.45 -10.22 18.36
C ARG A 55 -18.50 -9.35 17.68
N MET A 56 -19.15 -8.44 18.40
CA MET A 56 -20.21 -7.60 17.84
C MET A 56 -19.71 -6.73 16.67
N LYS A 57 -18.52 -6.12 16.82
CA LYS A 57 -17.88 -5.34 15.75
C LYS A 57 -17.47 -6.23 14.58
N GLY A 58 -16.93 -7.42 14.87
CA GLY A 58 -16.58 -8.40 13.84
C GLY A 58 -17.79 -8.85 13.01
N VAL A 59 -18.92 -9.17 13.67
CA VAL A 59 -20.17 -9.52 13.00
C VAL A 59 -20.68 -8.37 12.13
N LEU A 60 -20.64 -7.13 12.64
CA LEU A 60 -21.05 -5.97 11.85
C LEU A 60 -20.23 -5.84 10.55
N PHE A 61 -18.91 -5.99 10.64
CA PHE A 61 -18.03 -5.95 9.47
C PHE A 61 -18.27 -7.10 8.49
N GLN A 62 -18.57 -8.30 8.99
CA GLN A 62 -18.97 -9.44 8.16
C GLN A 62 -20.29 -9.19 7.43
N VAL A 63 -21.29 -8.61 8.11
CA VAL A 63 -22.57 -8.24 7.50
C VAL A 63 -22.36 -7.22 6.37
N PHE A 64 -21.54 -6.18 6.59
CA PHE A 64 -21.21 -5.22 5.53
C PHE A 64 -20.53 -5.88 4.33
N MET A 65 -19.57 -6.78 4.57
CA MET A 65 -18.92 -7.52 3.48
C MET A 65 -19.91 -8.41 2.73
N LEU A 66 -20.79 -9.11 3.44
CA LEU A 66 -21.81 -9.96 2.83
C LEU A 66 -22.81 -9.14 2.00
N LEU A 67 -23.25 -7.99 2.49
CA LEU A 67 -24.10 -7.06 1.74
C LEU A 67 -23.40 -6.55 0.47
N PHE A 68 -22.12 -6.21 0.57
CA PHE A 68 -21.32 -5.80 -0.59
C PHE A 68 -21.21 -6.94 -1.63
N LEU A 69 -20.87 -8.15 -1.19
CA LEU A 69 -20.76 -9.32 -2.06
C LEU A 69 -22.10 -9.68 -2.72
N MET A 70 -23.20 -9.63 -1.97
CA MET A 70 -24.54 -9.84 -2.53
C MET A 70 -24.90 -8.75 -3.53
N GLY A 71 -24.61 -7.47 -3.23
CA GLY A 71 -24.82 -6.37 -4.16
C GLY A 71 -24.05 -6.55 -5.47
N THR A 72 -22.77 -6.95 -5.39
CA THR A 72 -21.95 -7.28 -6.55
C THR A 72 -22.52 -8.48 -7.32
N ALA A 73 -22.95 -9.54 -6.63
CA ALA A 73 -23.56 -10.70 -7.28
C ALA A 73 -24.88 -10.34 -7.99
N VAL A 74 -25.71 -9.50 -7.38
CA VAL A 74 -26.93 -8.98 -8.01
C VAL A 74 -26.59 -8.16 -9.25
N LEU A 75 -25.58 -7.29 -9.19
CA LEU A 75 -25.12 -6.51 -10.33
C LEU A 75 -24.61 -7.39 -11.47
N LEU A 76 -23.88 -8.47 -11.17
CA LEU A 76 -23.35 -9.38 -12.18
C LEU A 76 -24.43 -10.27 -12.80
N LEU A 77 -25.41 -10.73 -12.01
CA LEU A 77 -26.45 -11.65 -12.47
C LEU A 77 -27.65 -10.94 -13.10
N PHE A 78 -27.97 -9.73 -12.64
CA PHE A 78 -29.16 -8.98 -13.02
C PHE A 78 -28.82 -7.56 -13.50
N GLY A 79 -27.59 -7.34 -13.97
CA GLY A 79 -27.09 -6.01 -14.35
C GLY A 79 -27.99 -5.27 -15.35
N GLU A 80 -28.44 -5.95 -16.40
CA GLU A 80 -29.34 -5.36 -17.40
C GLU A 80 -30.69 -4.96 -16.81
N SER A 81 -31.28 -5.83 -15.97
CA SER A 81 -32.55 -5.55 -15.30
C SER A 81 -32.41 -4.41 -14.29
N LEU A 82 -31.28 -4.35 -13.58
CA LEU A 82 -30.98 -3.29 -12.64
C LEU A 82 -30.78 -1.95 -13.35
N LEU A 83 -30.06 -1.94 -14.48
CA LEU A 83 -29.89 -0.74 -15.31
C LEU A 83 -31.23 -0.28 -15.90
N ALA A 84 -32.08 -1.19 -16.37
CA ALA A 84 -33.42 -0.86 -16.84
C ALA A 84 -34.28 -0.25 -15.72
N LEU A 85 -34.20 -0.81 -14.50
CA LEU A 85 -34.87 -0.26 -13.32
C LEU A 85 -34.34 1.14 -12.97
N LEU A 86 -33.03 1.31 -12.90
CA LEU A 86 -32.39 2.61 -12.62
C LEU A 86 -32.78 3.66 -13.68
N HIS A 87 -32.81 3.26 -14.95
CA HIS A 87 -33.26 4.12 -16.04
C HIS A 87 -34.72 4.55 -15.87
N SER A 88 -35.60 3.68 -15.37
CA SER A 88 -36.99 4.05 -15.05
C SER A 88 -37.11 5.11 -13.94
N TYR A 89 -36.08 5.24 -13.08
CA TYR A 89 -35.96 6.30 -12.08
C TYR A 89 -35.17 7.53 -12.59
N GLY A 90 -34.84 7.58 -13.88
CA GLY A 90 -34.09 8.67 -14.49
C GLY A 90 -32.58 8.63 -14.22
N VAL A 91 -32.05 7.51 -13.73
CA VAL A 91 -30.60 7.33 -13.51
C VAL A 91 -29.98 6.77 -14.77
N GLY A 92 -29.12 7.56 -15.42
CA GLY A 92 -28.42 7.17 -16.63
C GLY A 92 -27.26 6.18 -16.38
N PRO A 93 -26.75 5.49 -17.42
CA PRO A 93 -25.64 4.55 -17.30
C PRO A 93 -24.36 5.16 -16.69
N ALA A 94 -24.05 6.41 -17.05
CA ALA A 94 -22.89 7.13 -16.52
C ALA A 94 -23.01 7.44 -15.02
N GLU A 95 -24.22 7.72 -14.53
CA GLU A 95 -24.46 7.97 -13.11
C GLU A 95 -24.39 6.68 -12.30
N ALA A 96 -24.99 5.60 -12.82
CA ALA A 96 -24.91 4.28 -12.22
C ALA A 96 -23.45 3.80 -12.12
N PHE A 97 -22.66 3.97 -13.18
CA PHE A 97 -21.25 3.60 -13.18
C PHE A 97 -20.40 4.48 -12.23
N LEU A 98 -20.66 5.79 -12.19
CA LEU A 98 -20.01 6.68 -11.21
C LEU A 98 -20.33 6.26 -9.77
N ALA A 99 -21.58 5.90 -9.49
CA ALA A 99 -21.96 5.38 -8.17
C ALA A 99 -21.22 4.08 -7.85
N ALA A 100 -21.08 3.17 -8.82
CA ALA A 100 -20.32 1.94 -8.66
C ALA A 100 -18.83 2.20 -8.35
N GLU A 101 -18.18 3.13 -9.05
CA GLU A 101 -16.79 3.54 -8.79
C GLU A 101 -16.61 4.14 -7.37
N ILE A 102 -17.55 5.00 -6.94
CA ILE A 102 -17.53 5.56 -5.58
C ILE A 102 -17.69 4.44 -4.54
N LEU A 103 -18.64 3.52 -4.74
CA LEU A 103 -18.86 2.38 -3.87
C LEU A 103 -17.65 1.46 -3.81
N LEU A 104 -17.00 1.19 -4.94
CA LEU A 104 -15.76 0.41 -5.01
C LEU A 104 -14.65 1.08 -4.19
N PHE A 105 -14.43 2.37 -4.37
CA PHE A 105 -13.42 3.11 -3.61
C PHE A 105 -13.71 3.06 -2.10
N CYS A 106 -14.96 3.33 -1.69
CA CYS A 106 -15.38 3.23 -0.29
C CYS A 106 -15.18 1.82 0.27
N ALA A 107 -15.50 0.78 -0.50
CA ALA A 107 -15.31 -0.61 -0.10
C ALA A 107 -13.82 -0.95 0.11
N LEU A 108 -12.92 -0.47 -0.75
CA LEU A 108 -11.47 -0.66 -0.59
C LEU A 108 -10.93 0.07 0.65
N VAL A 109 -11.37 1.30 0.90
CA VAL A 109 -11.01 2.06 2.12
C VAL A 109 -11.51 1.32 3.35
N PHE A 110 -12.77 0.88 3.35
CA PHE A 110 -13.36 0.11 4.45
C PHE A 110 -12.61 -1.20 4.69
N TRP A 111 -12.27 -1.94 3.64
CA TRP A 111 -11.50 -3.17 3.71
C TRP A 111 -10.14 -2.96 4.39
N SER A 112 -9.39 -1.92 3.97
CA SER A 112 -8.11 -1.56 4.57
C SER A 112 -8.24 -1.12 6.03
N TYR A 113 -9.23 -0.25 6.32
CA TYR A 113 -9.52 0.22 7.67
C TYR A 113 -9.88 -0.93 8.62
N ASN A 114 -10.74 -1.86 8.18
CA ASN A 114 -11.12 -3.03 8.96
C ASN A 114 -9.88 -3.86 9.38
N ALA A 115 -8.91 -4.04 8.48
CA ALA A 115 -7.69 -4.76 8.82
C ALA A 115 -6.85 -4.02 9.86
N ALA A 116 -6.65 -2.71 9.67
CA ALA A 116 -5.94 -1.86 10.62
C ALA A 116 -6.61 -1.83 12.01
N ASP A 117 -7.94 -1.72 12.07
CA ASP A 117 -8.69 -1.76 13.32
C ASP A 117 -8.54 -3.09 14.06
N ALA A 118 -8.51 -4.22 13.34
CA ALA A 118 -8.28 -5.53 13.93
C ALA A 118 -6.88 -5.63 14.55
N TYR A 119 -5.88 -5.07 13.87
CA TYR A 119 -4.52 -4.98 14.40
C TYR A 119 -4.50 -4.21 15.71
N ASP A 120 -5.08 -3.01 15.74
CA ASP A 120 -5.11 -2.15 16.92
C ASP A 120 -5.91 -2.78 18.08
N ALA A 121 -7.00 -3.49 17.77
CA ALA A 121 -7.76 -4.24 18.76
C ALA A 121 -6.90 -5.31 19.42
N ALA A 122 -6.13 -6.08 18.63
CA ALA A 122 -5.23 -7.11 19.15
C ALA A 122 -4.05 -6.52 19.93
N VAL A 123 -3.46 -5.40 19.48
CA VAL A 123 -2.37 -4.71 20.20
C VAL A 123 -2.81 -4.34 21.62
N LYS A 124 -4.03 -3.84 21.79
CA LYS A 124 -4.58 -3.44 23.09
C LYS A 124 -4.72 -4.60 24.09
N THR A 125 -4.73 -5.85 23.62
CA THR A 125 -4.76 -7.03 24.51
C THR A 125 -3.39 -7.41 25.07
N ARG A 126 -2.31 -6.81 24.57
CA ARG A 126 -0.94 -7.18 24.91
C ARG A 126 -0.37 -6.27 26.00
N ARG A 127 0.39 -6.87 26.91
CA ARG A 127 1.20 -6.13 27.89
C ARG A 127 2.56 -5.71 27.32
N VAL A 128 3.09 -6.52 26.40
CA VAL A 128 4.38 -6.27 25.74
C VAL A 128 4.13 -5.82 24.31
N PRO A 129 4.82 -4.76 23.83
CA PRO A 129 4.75 -4.33 22.44
C PRO A 129 4.97 -5.49 21.47
N PHE A 130 4.19 -5.50 20.38
CA PHE A 130 4.37 -6.50 19.34
C PHE A 130 5.63 -6.21 18.53
N GLN A 131 6.60 -7.11 18.61
CA GLN A 131 7.89 -6.97 17.91
C GLN A 131 7.87 -7.47 16.47
N GLY A 132 6.71 -7.88 15.95
CA GLY A 132 6.61 -8.46 14.61
C GLY A 132 6.72 -9.99 14.58
N VAL A 133 6.52 -10.55 13.39
CA VAL A 133 6.63 -11.99 13.14
C VAL A 133 8.09 -12.42 13.07
N ARG A 134 8.35 -13.69 13.43
CA ARG A 134 9.70 -14.28 13.39
C ARG A 134 10.19 -14.56 11.96
N SER A 135 9.28 -14.69 11.01
CA SER A 135 9.63 -15.00 9.61
C SER A 135 10.30 -13.81 8.93
N ARG A 136 11.41 -14.08 8.23
CA ARG A 136 12.14 -13.08 7.43
C ARG A 136 11.52 -12.88 6.04
N ALA A 137 11.01 -13.95 5.44
CA ALA A 137 10.48 -13.89 4.07
C ALA A 137 8.99 -13.50 4.02
N LEU A 138 8.21 -13.81 5.06
CA LEU A 138 6.76 -13.58 5.04
C LEU A 138 6.40 -12.09 4.89
N PRO A 139 7.01 -11.14 5.63
CA PRO A 139 6.72 -9.71 5.45
C PRO A 139 7.01 -9.21 4.03
N LEU A 140 8.06 -9.72 3.39
CA LEU A 140 8.39 -9.39 2.00
C LEU A 140 7.27 -9.81 1.05
N ILE A 141 6.88 -11.08 1.10
CA ILE A 141 5.86 -11.65 0.19
C ILE A 141 4.52 -10.94 0.40
N CYS A 142 4.12 -10.74 1.66
CA CYS A 142 2.88 -10.06 2.00
C CYS A 142 2.85 -8.60 1.51
N SER A 143 3.95 -7.85 1.65
CA SER A 143 4.04 -6.46 1.17
C SER A 143 4.12 -6.34 -0.35
N LEU A 144 4.50 -7.41 -1.06
CA LEU A 144 4.49 -7.46 -2.52
C LEU A 144 3.06 -7.63 -3.04
N LEU A 145 2.25 -8.46 -2.35
CA LEU A 145 0.84 -8.68 -2.68
C LEU A 145 -0.03 -7.48 -2.30
N VAL A 146 0.14 -6.97 -1.08
CA VAL A 146 -0.62 -5.82 -0.57
C VAL A 146 0.35 -4.86 0.11
N PRO A 147 0.67 -3.72 -0.51
CA PRO A 147 1.56 -2.73 0.10
C PRO A 147 1.10 -2.35 1.53
N GLY A 148 2.05 -2.32 2.47
CA GLY A 148 1.80 -2.08 3.89
C GLY A 148 1.53 -3.31 4.74
N TRP A 149 1.18 -4.47 4.16
CA TRP A 149 0.89 -5.67 4.94
C TRP A 149 2.11 -6.17 5.73
N GLY A 150 3.28 -6.27 5.09
CA GLY A 150 4.52 -6.67 5.77
C GLY A 150 4.95 -5.73 6.90
N GLN A 151 4.64 -4.43 6.80
CA GLN A 151 4.89 -3.46 7.88
C GLN A 151 4.03 -3.76 9.11
N TYR A 152 2.76 -4.12 8.95
CA TYR A 152 1.92 -4.60 10.06
C TYR A 152 2.48 -5.89 10.66
N LEU A 153 2.90 -6.85 9.80
CA LEU A 153 3.55 -8.08 10.26
C LEU A 153 4.84 -7.81 11.05
N ASN A 154 5.54 -6.71 10.76
CA ASN A 154 6.78 -6.29 11.42
C ASN A 154 6.58 -5.37 12.63
N GLY A 155 5.34 -5.13 13.09
CA GLY A 155 5.12 -4.25 14.24
C GLY A 155 5.19 -2.75 13.92
N GLN A 156 5.07 -2.35 12.65
CA GLN A 156 5.19 -0.95 12.19
C GLN A 156 3.85 -0.40 11.63
N PRO A 157 2.79 -0.29 12.44
CA PRO A 157 1.44 0.01 11.96
C PRO A 157 1.32 1.37 11.27
N ARG A 158 2.06 2.40 11.72
CA ARG A 158 2.01 3.73 11.09
C ARG A 158 2.51 3.72 9.64
N LYS A 159 3.61 3.01 9.37
CA LYS A 159 4.11 2.83 8.00
C LYS A 159 3.17 1.92 7.20
N GLY A 160 2.67 0.86 7.84
CA GLY A 160 1.67 -0.03 7.26
C GLY A 160 0.45 0.73 6.77
N ALA A 161 -0.15 1.57 7.62
CA ALA A 161 -1.30 2.41 7.26
C ALA A 161 -1.02 3.32 6.06
N LEU A 162 0.12 4.02 6.04
CA LEU A 162 0.49 4.88 4.90
C LEU A 162 0.57 4.08 3.60
N LEU A 163 1.29 2.95 3.62
CA LEU A 163 1.46 2.11 2.44
C LEU A 163 0.15 1.40 2.04
N SER A 164 -0.73 1.07 2.98
CA SER A 164 -2.03 0.48 2.69
C SER A 164 -3.01 1.49 2.09
N ILE A 165 -2.93 2.78 2.44
CA ILE A 165 -3.68 3.84 1.74
C ILE A 165 -3.22 3.91 0.27
N LEU A 166 -1.91 3.86 0.03
CA LEU A 166 -1.36 3.81 -1.32
C LEU A 166 -1.77 2.52 -2.05
N ALA A 167 -1.83 1.38 -1.36
CA ALA A 167 -2.35 0.13 -1.91
C ALA A 167 -3.81 0.27 -2.35
N VAL A 168 -4.66 0.93 -1.55
CA VAL A 168 -6.06 1.18 -1.90
C VAL A 168 -6.16 1.98 -3.20
N LEU A 169 -5.39 3.07 -3.33
CA LEU A 169 -5.33 3.85 -4.56
C LEU A 169 -4.82 3.00 -5.74
N GLY A 170 -3.83 2.14 -5.51
CA GLY A 170 -3.27 1.30 -6.56
C GLY A 170 -4.23 0.23 -7.06
N ILE A 171 -4.89 -0.48 -6.14
CA ILE A 171 -5.92 -1.47 -6.47
C ILE A 171 -7.09 -0.79 -7.18
N PHE A 172 -7.53 0.38 -6.69
CA PHE A 172 -8.56 1.18 -7.35
C PHE A 172 -8.16 1.52 -8.78
N SER A 173 -6.96 2.10 -9.01
CA SER A 173 -6.48 2.39 -10.36
C SER A 173 -6.43 1.15 -11.28
N LEU A 174 -5.97 0.01 -10.76
CA LEU A 174 -5.88 -1.24 -11.55
C LEU A 174 -7.25 -1.77 -11.99
N LEU A 175 -8.32 -1.48 -11.25
CA LEU A 175 -9.69 -1.88 -11.58
C LEU A 175 -10.41 -0.82 -12.42
N THR A 176 -10.31 0.44 -12.05
CA THR A 176 -11.00 1.57 -12.68
C THR A 176 -10.50 1.82 -14.10
N VAL A 177 -9.19 1.77 -14.36
CA VAL A 177 -8.63 2.02 -15.70
C VAL A 177 -9.25 1.09 -16.76
N PRO A 178 -9.20 -0.25 -16.62
CA PRO A 178 -9.81 -1.13 -17.61
C PRO A 178 -11.35 -1.02 -17.62
N ALA A 179 -12.00 -0.84 -16.47
CA ALA A 179 -13.46 -0.70 -16.39
C ALA A 179 -13.96 0.53 -17.16
N VAL A 180 -13.32 1.68 -16.96
CA VAL A 180 -13.64 2.91 -17.70
C VAL A 180 -13.40 2.69 -19.19
N LEU A 181 -12.23 2.15 -19.59
CA LEU A 181 -11.94 1.96 -21.01
C LEU A 181 -12.90 0.99 -21.73
N PHE A 182 -13.42 0.01 -21.00
CA PHE A 182 -14.39 -0.95 -21.49
C PHE A 182 -15.78 -0.33 -21.62
N LEU A 183 -16.26 0.35 -20.58
CA LEU A 183 -17.63 0.91 -20.54
C LEU A 183 -17.77 2.26 -21.22
N TRP A 184 -16.67 2.99 -21.45
CA TRP A 184 -16.69 4.35 -22.00
C TRP A 184 -17.59 4.56 -23.23
N PRO A 185 -17.60 3.67 -24.24
CA PRO A 185 -18.44 3.83 -25.43
C PRO A 185 -19.95 3.81 -25.12
N GLU A 186 -20.35 3.17 -24.03
CA GLU A 186 -21.75 3.02 -23.60
C GLU A 186 -22.21 4.18 -22.71
N LEU A 187 -21.29 5.05 -22.28
CA LEU A 187 -21.60 6.14 -21.35
C LEU A 187 -22.16 7.36 -22.10
N GLU A 188 -23.37 7.75 -21.74
CA GLU A 188 -24.00 8.97 -22.26
C GLU A 188 -23.24 10.25 -21.87
N PRO A 189 -23.20 11.26 -22.77
CA PRO A 189 -22.59 12.56 -22.47
C PRO A 189 -23.36 13.25 -21.35
N SER A 190 -22.73 13.31 -20.17
CA SER A 190 -23.34 13.84 -18.95
C SER A 190 -22.27 14.42 -18.03
N ARG A 191 -22.69 15.15 -16.99
CA ARG A 191 -21.78 15.61 -15.94
C ARG A 191 -21.07 14.45 -15.24
N ALA A 192 -21.74 13.31 -15.06
CA ALA A 192 -21.16 12.11 -14.49
C ALA A 192 -20.01 11.56 -15.36
N ARG A 193 -20.18 11.56 -16.69
CA ARG A 193 -19.12 11.15 -17.63
C ARG A 193 -17.87 12.03 -17.53
N ALA A 194 -18.02 13.34 -17.34
CA ALA A 194 -16.88 14.25 -17.12
C ALA A 194 -16.15 13.97 -15.78
N ILE A 195 -16.89 13.64 -14.72
CA ILE A 195 -16.31 13.24 -13.42
C ILE A 195 -15.54 11.92 -13.57
N LEU A 196 -16.13 10.94 -14.27
CA LEU A 196 -15.49 9.66 -14.58
C LEU A 196 -14.21 9.85 -15.39
N GLU A 197 -14.19 10.74 -16.37
CA GLU A 197 -12.97 11.06 -17.11
C GLU A 197 -11.88 11.67 -16.22
N SER A 198 -12.29 12.49 -15.23
CA SER A 198 -11.37 13.07 -14.26
C SER A 198 -10.78 12.02 -13.31
N ILE A 199 -11.61 11.08 -12.85
CA ILE A 199 -11.17 9.91 -12.07
C ILE A 199 -10.20 9.07 -12.91
N PHE A 200 -10.57 8.78 -14.16
CA PHE A 200 -9.73 8.04 -15.09
C PHE A 200 -8.37 8.72 -15.30
N ALA A 201 -8.34 10.04 -15.54
CA ALA A 201 -7.11 10.80 -15.66
C ALA A 201 -6.20 10.64 -14.42
N ALA A 202 -6.76 10.79 -13.21
CA ALA A 202 -6.02 10.62 -11.97
C ALA A 202 -5.50 9.19 -11.79
N THR A 203 -6.32 8.19 -12.08
CA THR A 203 -5.93 6.78 -11.94
C THR A 203 -4.86 6.35 -12.94
N VAL A 204 -4.91 6.82 -14.20
CA VAL A 204 -3.88 6.57 -15.22
C VAL A 204 -2.55 7.20 -14.84
N LEU A 205 -2.57 8.43 -14.29
CA LEU A 205 -1.36 9.08 -13.77
C LEU A 205 -0.78 8.31 -12.57
N TYR A 206 -1.63 7.71 -11.75
CA TYR A 206 -1.18 6.96 -10.57
C TYR A 206 -0.70 5.53 -10.89
N ALA A 207 -1.28 4.86 -11.88
CA ALA A 207 -1.04 3.45 -12.19
C ALA A 207 0.45 3.04 -12.33
N PRO A 208 1.33 3.83 -12.96
CA PRO A 208 2.76 3.52 -13.06
C PRO A 208 3.48 3.45 -11.70
N PHE A 209 2.97 4.13 -10.68
CA PHE A 209 3.56 4.14 -9.35
C PHE A 209 3.22 2.89 -8.54
N VAL A 210 2.18 2.14 -8.90
CA VAL A 210 1.74 0.92 -8.19
C VAL A 210 2.86 -0.12 -8.04
N PRO A 211 3.56 -0.56 -9.12
CA PRO A 211 4.67 -1.50 -8.97
C PRO A 211 5.82 -0.93 -8.15
N VAL A 212 6.10 0.38 -8.27
CA VAL A 212 7.15 1.05 -7.48
C VAL A 212 6.82 1.03 -5.99
N ILE A 213 5.58 1.33 -5.63
CA ILE A 213 5.09 1.32 -4.24
C ILE A 213 5.14 -0.10 -3.68
N ALA A 214 4.73 -1.11 -4.45
CA ALA A 214 4.82 -2.51 -4.05
C ALA A 214 6.28 -2.94 -3.79
N LEU A 215 7.21 -2.57 -4.69
CA LEU A 215 8.63 -2.86 -4.54
C LEU A 215 9.24 -2.16 -3.31
N LEU A 216 8.96 -0.87 -3.12
CA LEU A 216 9.45 -0.10 -1.98
C LEU A 216 8.89 -0.63 -0.65
N SER A 217 7.59 -0.94 -0.63
CA SER A 217 6.91 -1.56 0.52
C SER A 217 7.54 -2.91 0.87
N SER A 218 7.80 -3.74 -0.15
CA SER A 218 8.41 -5.07 0.00
C SER A 218 9.84 -4.97 0.52
N TYR A 219 10.64 -4.05 -0.04
CA TYR A 219 12.00 -3.80 0.40
C TYR A 219 12.07 -3.29 1.85
N ASP A 220 11.23 -2.32 2.23
CA ASP A 220 11.17 -1.83 3.61
C ASP A 220 10.75 -2.94 4.58
N ALA A 221 9.77 -3.77 4.22
CA ALA A 221 9.34 -4.91 5.03
C ALA A 221 10.46 -5.94 5.19
N LEU A 222 11.19 -6.28 4.12
CA LEU A 222 12.33 -7.18 4.18
C LEU A 222 13.44 -6.61 5.07
N LYS A 223 13.82 -5.34 4.86
CA LYS A 223 14.87 -4.66 5.62
C LYS A 223 14.61 -4.67 7.12
N VAL A 224 13.34 -4.51 7.53
CA VAL A 224 12.93 -4.57 8.94
C VAL A 224 12.90 -6.01 9.44
N SER A 225 12.45 -6.96 8.61
CA SER A 225 12.37 -8.37 9.01
C SER A 225 13.74 -9.01 9.27
N MET A 226 14.78 -8.55 8.56
CA MET A 226 16.16 -9.04 8.65
C MET A 226 16.95 -8.46 9.82
N ASP A 227 16.51 -7.34 10.39
CA ASP A 227 17.22 -6.61 11.43
C ASP A 227 16.32 -6.43 12.64
N ASP A 228 16.50 -7.28 13.66
CA ASP A 228 15.65 -7.29 14.84
C ASP A 228 15.73 -5.95 15.62
N VAL A 229 16.84 -5.22 15.51
CA VAL A 229 16.98 -3.87 16.09
C VAL A 229 15.98 -2.89 15.46
N LYS A 230 15.63 -3.07 14.18
CA LYS A 230 14.64 -2.23 13.48
C LYS A 230 13.19 -2.57 13.85
N LYS A 231 12.94 -3.58 14.69
CA LYS A 231 11.62 -3.88 15.24
C LYS A 231 11.39 -3.20 16.60
N GLU A 232 12.45 -2.71 17.24
CA GLU A 232 12.37 -2.06 18.55
C GLU A 232 11.82 -0.63 18.49
N SER A 233 11.48 -0.06 19.64
CA SER A 233 10.98 1.32 19.73
C SER A 233 12.07 2.32 19.31
N LEU A 234 11.67 3.55 18.93
CA LEU A 234 12.65 4.57 18.51
C LEU A 234 13.65 4.90 19.64
N LEU A 235 13.21 4.90 20.89
CA LEU A 235 14.07 5.16 22.04
C LEU A 235 15.08 4.03 22.24
N ASP A 236 14.64 2.77 22.14
CA ASP A 236 15.53 1.62 22.25
C ASP A 236 16.55 1.60 21.11
N ARG A 237 16.13 1.96 19.88
CA ARG A 237 17.05 2.13 18.75
C ARG A 237 18.08 3.21 19.00
N VAL A 238 17.69 4.36 19.53
CA VAL A 238 18.63 5.44 19.85
C VAL A 238 19.59 4.98 20.95
N MET A 239 19.09 4.35 22.01
CA MET A 239 19.90 3.79 23.10
C MET A 239 20.90 2.75 22.58
N LEU A 240 20.46 1.80 21.76
CA LEU A 240 21.30 0.78 21.13
C LEU A 240 22.30 1.37 20.14
N THR A 241 21.92 2.43 19.43
CA THR A 241 22.82 3.11 18.50
C THR A 241 23.90 3.85 19.28
N VAL A 242 23.54 4.54 20.37
CA VAL A 242 24.48 5.21 21.28
C VAL A 242 25.39 4.20 21.97
N SER A 243 24.86 3.05 22.43
CA SER A 243 25.67 2.00 23.04
C SER A 243 26.62 1.33 22.03
N ARG A 244 26.16 1.02 20.81
CA ARG A 244 27.03 0.52 19.73
C ARG A 244 28.10 1.53 19.33
N ILE A 245 27.76 2.81 19.18
CA ILE A 245 28.74 3.87 18.90
C ILE A 245 29.81 3.92 20.00
N ARG A 246 29.40 3.71 21.26
CA ARG A 246 30.30 3.70 22.42
C ARG A 246 31.18 2.45 22.49
N ILE A 247 30.70 1.29 22.04
CA ILE A 247 31.39 0.00 22.18
C ILE A 247 32.22 -0.36 20.94
N GLU A 248 31.71 -0.12 19.74
CA GLU A 248 32.29 -0.61 18.47
C GLU A 248 33.00 0.48 17.65
N GLY A 249 32.88 1.74 18.07
CA GLY A 249 33.46 2.90 17.39
C GLY A 249 32.70 3.32 16.12
N TRP A 250 32.83 4.60 15.76
CA TRP A 250 32.08 5.24 14.67
C TRP A 250 32.23 4.55 13.29
N MET A 251 33.41 4.01 12.99
CA MET A 251 33.71 3.47 11.66
C MET A 251 32.94 2.19 11.30
N ARG A 252 32.63 1.31 12.27
CA ARG A 252 31.90 0.06 11.99
C ARG A 252 30.39 0.25 11.83
N SER A 253 29.83 1.33 12.39
CA SER A 253 28.41 1.66 12.27
C SER A 253 28.01 2.20 10.89
N LEU A 254 28.96 2.71 10.09
CA LEU A 254 28.72 3.30 8.77
C LEU A 254 28.74 2.30 7.59
N LEU A 255 29.35 1.12 7.77
CA LEU A 255 29.47 0.08 6.73
C LEU A 255 28.14 -0.55 6.23
N PRO A 256 27.05 -0.68 7.01
CA PRO A 256 25.77 -1.21 6.49
C PRO A 256 25.08 -0.22 5.55
N THR A 257 25.28 1.08 5.76
CA THR A 257 24.76 2.17 4.93
C THR A 257 25.41 2.19 3.56
N THR A 258 26.69 1.84 3.44
CA THR A 258 27.40 1.82 2.16
C THR A 258 26.89 0.73 1.23
N ARG A 259 26.52 -0.46 1.72
CA ARG A 259 25.91 -1.52 0.88
C ARG A 259 24.55 -1.11 0.31
N SER A 260 23.74 -0.42 1.10
CA SER A 260 22.42 0.06 0.67
C SER A 260 22.56 1.21 -0.34
N ALA A 261 23.51 2.12 -0.10
CA ALA A 261 23.84 3.20 -1.03
C ALA A 261 24.43 2.66 -2.34
N LEU A 262 25.27 1.63 -2.28
CA LEU A 262 25.85 0.97 -3.46
C LEU A 262 24.77 0.28 -4.30
N ALA A 263 23.83 -0.43 -3.68
CA ALA A 263 22.72 -1.06 -4.39
C ALA A 263 21.83 -0.02 -5.09
N LEU A 264 21.55 1.10 -4.41
CA LEU A 264 20.81 2.22 -4.99
C LEU A 264 21.59 2.87 -6.14
N ALA A 265 22.90 3.08 -5.98
CA ALA A 265 23.77 3.63 -7.01
C ALA A 265 23.89 2.71 -8.23
N LEU A 266 23.95 1.39 -8.04
CA LEU A 266 23.93 0.40 -9.12
C LEU A 266 22.59 0.38 -9.86
N LEU A 267 21.47 0.47 -9.13
CA LEU A 267 20.14 0.58 -9.74
C LEU A 267 20.00 1.87 -10.57
N LEU A 268 20.43 3.01 -10.01
CA LEU A 268 20.47 4.29 -10.72
C LEU A 268 21.41 4.23 -11.94
N GLY A 269 22.58 3.63 -11.80
CA GLY A 269 23.54 3.42 -12.89
C GLY A 269 22.95 2.55 -14.00
N LEU A 270 22.19 1.51 -13.65
CA LEU A 270 21.47 0.68 -14.62
C LEU A 270 20.41 1.49 -15.38
N VAL A 271 19.62 2.30 -14.66
CA VAL A 271 18.60 3.19 -15.26
C VAL A 271 19.24 4.20 -16.22
N LEU A 272 20.36 4.82 -15.82
CA LEU A 272 21.11 5.75 -16.66
C LEU A 272 21.74 5.05 -17.87
N PHE A 273 22.30 3.87 -17.68
CA PHE A 273 22.88 3.06 -18.77
C PHE A 273 21.82 2.68 -19.82
N PHE A 274 20.62 2.29 -19.39
CA PHE A 274 19.51 2.01 -20.32
C PHE A 274 18.99 3.28 -20.99
N LYS A 275 18.98 4.42 -20.29
CA LYS A 275 18.63 5.72 -20.88
C LYS A 275 19.58 6.11 -22.02
N ASP A 276 20.88 5.90 -21.85
CA ASP A 276 21.90 6.33 -22.82
C ASP A 276 22.06 5.38 -24.02
N ARG A 277 21.62 4.12 -23.90
CA ARG A 277 21.70 3.12 -24.98
C ARG A 277 20.38 2.81 -25.68
N ALA A 278 19.24 3.23 -25.11
CA ALA A 278 17.96 3.08 -25.80
C ALA A 278 17.86 4.10 -26.95
N PRO A 279 17.40 3.70 -28.15
CA PRO A 279 17.07 4.65 -29.20
C PRO A 279 16.06 5.66 -28.66
N ASP A 280 16.32 6.95 -28.89
CA ASP A 280 15.59 8.14 -28.41
C ASP A 280 14.25 7.82 -27.71
N PRO A 281 14.29 7.54 -26.39
CA PRO A 281 13.11 7.11 -25.65
C PRO A 281 12.03 8.19 -25.69
N ALA A 282 12.41 9.46 -25.75
CA ALA A 282 11.46 10.57 -25.84
C ALA A 282 10.63 10.46 -27.12
N ARG A 283 11.26 10.20 -28.27
CA ARG A 283 10.55 9.99 -29.54
C ARG A 283 9.61 8.79 -29.50
N TYR A 284 10.05 7.66 -28.93
CA TYR A 284 9.21 6.47 -28.79
C TYR A 284 7.96 6.76 -27.92
N TYR A 285 8.15 7.32 -26.72
CA TYR A 285 7.03 7.61 -25.82
C TYR A 285 6.13 8.73 -26.35
N ASN A 286 6.67 9.74 -27.03
CA ASN A 286 5.86 10.77 -27.68
C ASN A 286 4.97 10.17 -28.78
N ALA A 287 5.49 9.26 -29.60
CA ALA A 287 4.69 8.56 -30.60
C ALA A 287 3.55 7.75 -29.96
N GLN A 288 3.83 7.03 -28.86
CA GLN A 288 2.82 6.28 -28.11
C GLN A 288 1.77 7.20 -27.48
N LEU A 289 2.19 8.34 -26.93
CA LEU A 289 1.29 9.34 -26.36
C LEU A 289 0.39 9.97 -27.42
N ILE A 290 0.92 10.30 -28.60
CA ILE A 290 0.14 10.80 -29.73
C ILE A 290 -0.89 9.75 -30.18
N GLY A 291 -0.47 8.49 -30.34
CA GLY A 291 -1.38 7.40 -30.69
C GLY A 291 -2.49 7.21 -29.66
N ALA A 292 -2.16 7.21 -28.36
CA ALA A 292 -3.12 7.14 -27.27
C ALA A 292 -4.08 8.35 -27.28
N ARG A 293 -3.56 9.55 -27.51
CA ARG A 293 -4.36 10.77 -27.62
C ARG A 293 -5.41 10.64 -28.70
N THR A 294 -5.01 10.31 -29.93
CA THR A 294 -5.93 10.17 -31.07
C THR A 294 -7.01 9.12 -30.78
N TRP A 295 -6.61 7.97 -30.24
CA TRP A 295 -7.55 6.89 -29.88
C TRP A 295 -8.57 7.29 -28.80
N LEU A 296 -8.16 8.09 -27.81
CA LEU A 296 -9.04 8.61 -26.77
C LEU A 296 -9.99 9.70 -27.32
N GLU A 297 -9.49 10.59 -28.20
CA GLU A 297 -10.30 11.62 -28.87
C GLU A 297 -11.38 10.99 -29.77
N GLU A 298 -11.04 9.95 -30.52
CA GLU A 298 -11.99 9.17 -31.34
C GLU A 298 -13.13 8.56 -30.50
N ARG A 299 -12.88 8.30 -29.22
CA ARG A 299 -13.87 7.80 -28.25
C ARG A 299 -14.62 8.92 -27.51
N GLY A 300 -14.39 10.18 -27.89
CA GLY A 300 -15.04 11.34 -27.29
C GLY A 300 -14.55 11.69 -25.89
N MET A 301 -13.33 11.27 -25.50
CA MET A 301 -12.66 11.83 -24.32
C MET A 301 -12.07 13.21 -24.64
N THR A 302 -11.98 14.08 -23.63
CA THR A 302 -11.57 15.48 -23.81
C THR A 302 -10.48 15.92 -22.83
N ILE A 303 -10.59 15.51 -21.56
CA ILE A 303 -9.67 15.85 -20.48
C ILE A 303 -8.33 15.14 -20.67
N VAL A 304 -8.32 13.81 -20.79
CA VAL A 304 -7.06 13.05 -20.90
C VAL A 304 -6.30 13.39 -22.18
N PRO A 305 -6.92 13.43 -23.38
CA PRO A 305 -6.24 13.90 -24.58
C PRO A 305 -5.69 15.32 -24.45
N GLY A 306 -6.43 16.22 -23.81
CA GLY A 306 -5.98 17.58 -23.55
C GLY A 306 -4.72 17.64 -22.68
N PHE A 307 -4.61 16.79 -21.66
CA PHE A 307 -3.38 16.66 -20.87
C PHE A 307 -2.20 16.13 -21.69
N ILE A 308 -2.43 15.09 -22.49
CA ILE A 308 -1.39 14.52 -23.35
C ILE A 308 -0.89 15.56 -24.35
N GLY A 309 -1.81 16.29 -25.02
CA GLY A 309 -1.48 17.34 -25.97
C GLY A 309 -0.55 18.40 -25.38
N LYS A 310 -0.84 18.87 -24.16
CA LYS A 310 -0.01 19.85 -23.43
C LYS A 310 1.39 19.31 -23.09
N MET A 311 1.49 18.05 -22.68
CA MET A 311 2.78 17.42 -22.35
C MET A 311 3.67 17.27 -23.59
N VAL A 312 3.09 16.83 -24.71
CA VAL A 312 3.83 16.65 -25.97
C VAL A 312 4.30 18.00 -26.52
N SER A 313 3.42 19.02 -26.57
CA SER A 313 3.77 20.35 -27.09
C SER A 313 4.83 21.08 -26.24
N GLY A 314 4.82 20.88 -24.93
CA GLY A 314 5.86 21.44 -24.04
C GLY A 314 7.23 20.81 -24.25
N THR A 315 7.29 19.57 -24.72
CA THR A 315 8.55 18.84 -24.94
C THR A 315 9.22 19.23 -26.25
N THR A 316 8.43 19.54 -27.29
CA THR A 316 8.96 19.96 -28.61
C THR A 316 9.56 21.36 -28.58
N ALA A 317 8.93 22.30 -27.86
CA ALA A 317 9.43 23.68 -27.76
C ALA A 317 10.81 23.77 -27.07
N GLY A 318 11.08 22.92 -26.08
CA GLY A 318 12.38 22.90 -25.38
C GLY A 318 13.52 22.23 -26.16
N HIS A 319 13.22 21.52 -27.26
CA HIS A 319 14.24 20.88 -28.08
C HIS A 319 14.76 21.83 -29.17
N GLU A 320 13.88 22.66 -29.75
CA GLU A 320 14.25 23.70 -30.73
C GLU A 320 15.12 24.80 -30.11
N GLU A 321 14.90 25.19 -28.85
CA GLU A 321 15.76 26.16 -28.14
C GLU A 321 17.18 25.65 -27.83
N ARG A 322 17.43 24.33 -27.88
CA ARG A 322 18.76 23.75 -27.63
C ARG A 322 19.59 23.55 -28.88
N GLU A 323 18.99 23.67 -30.05
CA GLU A 323 19.67 23.53 -31.34
C GLU A 323 20.06 24.88 -31.96
N THR A 324 19.71 25.99 -31.30
CA THR A 324 20.15 27.37 -31.60
C THR A 324 21.23 27.84 -30.64
#